data_AF-A0A2E7QP15-F1
#
_entry.id   AF-A0A2E7QP15-F1
#
_cell.length_a   1.000
_cell.length_b   1.000
_cell.length_c   1.000
_cell.angle_alpha   90.00
_cell.angle_beta   90.00
_cell.angle_gamma   90.00
#
_symmetry.space_group_name_H-M   'P 1'
#
loop_
_entity.id
_entity.type
_entity.pdbx_description
1 polymer ?
#
loop_
_entity_poly.entity_id
_entity_poly.type
_entity_poly.pdbx_seq_one_letter_code
_entity_poly.pdbx_strand_id
1 'polypeptide(L)'
;MCAAELASDAYVRAFDLLRQGDQQALVDPLLALESYLKAEQGLARLQQNYPNWNSKTVAEQLGRVQAKIEPLKRKFGIPQPDVAETDRTPRPVLNAVEFNRRLEQLRAEQKRRDEEFRMKVVALEKSEEGLKERLKEAIGARGRELDPGELAKAEERNRKLNAELAYLQAHFARGKEYLQQMKTVLDAERKNNVALQKQLAEQAEGKALEQVRKENQQLLQRIKDLSGKAQTAGDVEDLRRQVQLLQRQLAAQTARANQLAEDKRKLERLLNEAP
;
A
#
# COMPACT_ATOMS: atom_id res chain seq x y z
N MET A 1 46.04 -28.75 12.27
CA MET A 1 44.88 -29.45 11.71
C MET A 1 45.28 -30.89 11.51
N CYS A 2 44.59 -31.81 12.17
CA CYS A 2 44.91 -33.24 12.11
C CYS A 2 44.50 -33.82 10.74
N ALA A 3 45.22 -34.82 10.25
CA ALA A 3 44.90 -35.52 8.99
C ALA A 3 43.45 -36.03 8.93
N ALA A 4 42.86 -36.34 10.09
CA ALA A 4 41.47 -36.76 10.23
C ALA A 4 40.44 -35.64 9.94
N GLU A 5 40.74 -34.37 10.25
CA GLU A 5 39.86 -33.23 10.00
C GLU A 5 39.81 -32.92 8.49
N LEU A 6 40.97 -32.92 7.84
CA LEU A 6 41.09 -32.68 6.40
C LEU A 6 40.39 -33.78 5.56
N ALA A 7 40.46 -35.03 6.01
CA ALA A 7 39.73 -36.15 5.39
C ALA A 7 38.21 -36.01 5.57
N SER A 8 37.76 -35.58 6.75
CA SER A 8 36.35 -35.32 7.03
C SER A 8 35.78 -34.19 6.17
N ASP A 9 36.49 -33.07 6.05
CA ASP A 9 36.05 -31.93 5.24
C ASP A 9 36.00 -32.28 3.74
N ALA A 10 36.97 -33.07 3.26
CA ALA A 10 36.97 -33.56 1.88
C ALA A 10 35.80 -34.52 1.61
N TYR A 11 35.44 -35.37 2.57
CA TYR A 11 34.27 -36.23 2.47
C TYR A 11 32.96 -35.45 2.44
N VAL A 12 32.78 -34.49 3.35
CA VAL A 12 31.56 -33.65 3.41
C VAL A 12 31.36 -32.92 2.08
N ARG A 13 32.41 -32.32 1.52
CA ARG A 13 32.33 -31.66 0.20
C ARG A 13 31.93 -32.59 -0.92
N ALA A 14 32.48 -33.81 -0.95
CA ALA A 14 32.12 -34.80 -1.97
C ALA A 14 30.67 -35.31 -1.79
N PHE A 15 30.21 -35.42 -0.55
CA PHE A 15 28.85 -35.82 -0.23
C PHE A 15 27.81 -34.72 -0.55
N ASP A 16 28.15 -33.45 -0.35
CA ASP A 16 27.30 -32.32 -0.73
C ASP A 16 27.13 -32.26 -2.26
N LEU A 17 28.19 -32.52 -3.03
CA LEU A 17 28.13 -32.64 -4.48
C LEU A 17 27.24 -33.81 -4.94
N LEU A 18 27.28 -34.94 -4.22
CA LEU A 18 26.38 -36.07 -4.47
C LEU A 18 24.91 -35.68 -4.21
N ARG A 19 24.62 -35.00 -3.10
CA ARG A 19 23.26 -34.50 -2.81
C ARG A 19 22.78 -33.45 -3.81
N GLN A 20 23.68 -32.59 -4.26
CA GLN A 20 23.39 -31.60 -5.29
C GLN A 20 23.04 -32.27 -6.62
N GLY A 21 23.79 -33.30 -7.01
CA GLY A 21 23.48 -34.14 -8.17
C GLY A 21 22.10 -34.80 -8.05
N ASP A 22 21.71 -35.27 -6.86
CA ASP A 22 20.39 -35.87 -6.61
C ASP A 22 19.24 -34.89 -6.83
N GLN A 23 19.41 -33.65 -6.37
CA GLN A 23 18.42 -32.59 -6.59
C GLN A 23 18.35 -32.18 -8.07
N GLN A 24 19.50 -32.08 -8.72
CA GLN A 24 19.61 -31.67 -10.12
C GLN A 24 19.10 -32.73 -11.08
N ALA A 25 19.17 -34.02 -10.74
CA ALA A 25 18.74 -35.11 -11.61
C ALA A 25 17.25 -35.04 -12.00
N LEU A 26 16.43 -34.34 -11.20
CA LEU A 26 15.01 -34.10 -11.47
C LEU A 26 14.75 -32.97 -12.47
N VAL A 27 15.67 -32.01 -12.58
CA VAL A 27 15.48 -30.75 -13.33
C VAL A 27 16.38 -30.71 -14.57
N ASP A 28 17.67 -31.00 -14.39
CA ASP A 28 18.68 -31.03 -15.46
C ASP A 28 19.61 -32.24 -15.27
N PRO A 29 19.39 -33.33 -16.03
CA PRO A 29 20.20 -34.54 -15.91
C PRO A 29 21.66 -34.37 -16.37
N LEU A 30 21.98 -33.35 -17.16
CA LEU A 30 23.36 -33.08 -17.60
C LEU A 30 24.15 -32.39 -16.48
N LEU A 31 23.52 -31.41 -15.83
CA LEU A 31 24.09 -30.76 -14.65
C LEU A 31 24.27 -31.75 -13.49
N ALA A 32 23.31 -32.67 -13.33
CA ALA A 32 23.42 -33.76 -12.36
C ALA A 32 24.63 -34.67 -12.64
N LEU A 33 24.86 -35.03 -13.91
CA LEU A 33 26.01 -35.83 -14.32
C LEU A 33 27.34 -35.14 -13.98
N GLU A 34 27.45 -33.82 -14.19
CA GLU A 34 28.64 -33.05 -13.81
C GLU A 34 28.89 -33.10 -12.29
N SER A 35 27.84 -32.91 -11.48
CA SER A 35 27.91 -32.99 -10.03
C SER A 35 28.33 -34.38 -9.54
N TYR A 36 27.81 -35.45 -10.14
CA TYR A 36 28.22 -36.82 -9.81
C TYR A 36 29.68 -37.10 -10.20
N LEU A 37 30.16 -36.63 -11.35
CA LEU A 37 31.56 -36.80 -11.76
C LEU A 37 32.52 -36.08 -10.80
N LYS A 38 32.15 -34.87 -10.33
CA LYS A 38 32.92 -34.14 -9.32
C LYS A 38 32.92 -34.87 -7.97
N ALA A 39 31.79 -35.44 -7.56
CA ALA A 39 31.69 -36.26 -6.36
C ALA A 39 32.56 -37.53 -6.45
N GLU A 40 32.55 -38.22 -7.60
CA GLU A 40 33.40 -39.40 -7.85
C GLU A 40 34.89 -39.06 -7.74
N GLN A 41 35.33 -37.98 -8.38
CA GLN A 41 36.72 -37.50 -8.29
C GLN A 41 37.11 -37.12 -6.85
N GLY A 42 36.20 -36.48 -6.10
CA GLY A 42 36.42 -36.12 -4.70
C GLY A 42 36.60 -37.34 -3.80
N LEU A 43 35.73 -38.34 -3.94
CA LEU A 43 35.80 -39.59 -3.18
C LEU A 43 37.01 -40.44 -3.57
N ALA A 44 37.39 -40.50 -4.86
CA ALA A 44 38.57 -41.20 -5.32
C ALA A 44 39.87 -40.57 -4.76
N ARG A 45 39.96 -39.22 -4.76
CA ARG A 45 41.09 -38.51 -4.15
C ARG A 45 41.15 -38.69 -2.64
N LEU A 46 39.99 -38.74 -1.98
CA LEU A 46 39.91 -39.01 -0.55
C LEU A 46 40.44 -40.42 -0.24
N GLN A 47 40.04 -41.42 -1.02
CA GLN A 47 40.53 -42.80 -0.88
C GLN A 47 42.03 -42.91 -1.14
N GLN A 48 42.57 -42.18 -2.12
CA GLN A 48 43.99 -42.18 -2.44
C GLN A 48 44.84 -41.50 -1.36
N ASN A 49 44.39 -40.37 -0.84
CA ASN A 49 45.15 -39.57 0.14
C ASN A 49 44.97 -40.08 1.57
N TYR A 50 43.84 -40.73 1.87
CA TYR A 50 43.51 -41.25 3.21
C TYR A 50 42.91 -42.67 3.14
N PRO A 51 43.69 -43.70 2.75
CA PRO A 51 43.17 -45.06 2.52
C PRO A 51 42.51 -45.72 3.73
N ASN A 52 42.96 -45.36 4.94
CA ASN A 52 42.48 -45.95 6.19
C ASN A 52 41.31 -45.18 6.82
N TRP A 53 40.93 -44.03 6.26
CA TRP A 53 39.85 -43.19 6.78
C TRP A 53 38.51 -43.66 6.22
N ASN A 54 37.67 -44.27 7.06
CA ASN A 54 36.30 -44.72 6.73
C ASN A 54 36.18 -45.42 5.36
N SER A 55 37.12 -46.32 5.06
CA SER A 55 37.28 -46.94 3.74
C SER A 55 36.02 -47.64 3.23
N LYS A 56 35.27 -48.29 4.12
CA LYS A 56 33.97 -48.92 3.80
C LYS A 56 32.95 -47.89 3.33
N THR A 57 32.79 -46.80 4.07
CA THR A 57 31.84 -45.73 3.75
C THR A 57 32.18 -45.04 2.44
N VAL A 58 33.47 -44.75 2.20
CA VAL A 58 33.92 -44.12 0.95
C VAL A 58 33.70 -45.05 -0.24
N ALA A 59 33.99 -46.35 -0.10
CA ALA A 59 33.75 -47.35 -1.15
C ALA A 59 32.24 -47.50 -1.46
N GLU A 60 31.39 -47.52 -0.43
CA GLU A 60 29.92 -47.56 -0.60
C GLU A 60 29.40 -46.32 -1.32
N GLN A 61 29.88 -45.11 -0.96
CA GLN A 61 29.48 -43.88 -1.64
C GLN A 61 30.00 -43.85 -3.08
N LEU A 62 31.22 -44.30 -3.35
CA LEU A 62 31.77 -44.37 -4.69
C LEU A 62 30.93 -45.29 -5.58
N GLY A 63 30.57 -46.47 -5.08
CA GLY A 63 29.67 -47.39 -5.78
C GLY A 63 28.28 -46.79 -6.04
N ARG A 64 27.74 -46.03 -5.08
CA ARG A 64 26.46 -45.33 -5.24
C ARG A 64 26.54 -44.22 -6.30
N VAL A 65 27.62 -43.45 -6.33
CA VAL A 65 27.83 -42.39 -7.33
C VAL A 65 27.97 -43.01 -8.72
N GLN A 66 28.75 -44.07 -8.86
CA GLN A 66 28.92 -44.80 -10.13
C GLN A 66 27.60 -45.38 -10.65
N ALA A 67 26.80 -45.98 -9.77
CA ALA A 67 25.47 -46.49 -10.12
C ALA A 67 24.52 -45.38 -10.65
N LYS A 68 24.72 -44.12 -10.26
CA LYS A 68 23.96 -42.96 -10.77
C LYS A 68 24.52 -42.38 -12.05
N ILE A 69 25.83 -42.46 -12.24
CA ILE A 69 26.53 -41.98 -13.45
C ILE A 69 26.21 -42.88 -14.65
N GLU A 70 26.25 -44.20 -14.49
CA GLU A 70 26.04 -45.17 -15.57
C GLU A 70 24.75 -44.97 -16.39
N PRO A 71 23.54 -44.83 -15.79
CA PRO A 71 22.32 -44.59 -16.55
C PRO A 71 22.32 -43.21 -17.23
N LEU A 72 22.96 -42.20 -16.64
CA LEU A 72 23.06 -40.87 -17.22
C LEU A 72 24.01 -40.84 -18.42
N LYS A 73 25.18 -41.48 -18.34
CA LYS A 73 26.11 -41.64 -19.47
C LYS A 73 25.46 -42.34 -20.66
N ARG A 74 24.68 -43.40 -20.41
CA ARG A 74 23.89 -44.09 -21.46
C ARG A 74 22.83 -43.18 -22.07
N LYS A 75 22.12 -42.39 -21.25
CA LYS A 75 21.09 -41.43 -21.71
C LYS A 75 21.67 -40.34 -22.62
N PHE A 76 22.92 -39.93 -22.39
CA PHE A 76 23.60 -38.89 -23.17
C PHE A 76 24.53 -39.43 -24.28
N GLY A 77 24.53 -40.74 -24.52
CA GLY A 77 25.32 -41.34 -25.60
C GLY A 77 26.83 -41.12 -25.49
N ILE A 78 27.36 -40.93 -24.27
CA ILE A 78 28.80 -40.75 -24.05
C ILE A 78 29.47 -42.12 -24.19
N PRO A 79 30.34 -42.34 -25.20
CA PRO A 79 31.00 -43.62 -25.41
C PRO A 79 31.89 -43.95 -24.21
N GLN A 80 31.74 -45.17 -23.65
CA GLN A 80 32.77 -45.72 -22.78
C GLN A 80 34.04 -45.97 -23.62
N PRO A 81 35.25 -45.74 -23.08
CA PRO A 81 36.43 -46.30 -23.70
C PRO A 81 36.32 -47.82 -23.62
N ASP A 82 36.11 -48.44 -24.78
CA ASP A 82 36.13 -49.88 -24.94
C ASP A 82 37.54 -50.35 -24.59
N VAL A 83 37.67 -51.09 -23.49
CA VAL A 83 38.91 -51.79 -23.15
C VAL A 83 38.83 -53.15 -23.83
N ALA A 84 39.10 -53.17 -25.14
CA ALA A 84 39.21 -54.41 -25.90
C ALA A 84 40.36 -54.33 -26.92
N GLU A 85 41.36 -55.15 -26.59
CA GLU A 85 42.06 -56.06 -27.49
C GLU A 85 43.20 -55.55 -28.38
N THR A 86 44.36 -56.05 -27.97
CA THR A 86 45.58 -56.33 -28.71
C THR A 86 45.33 -56.81 -30.14
N ASP A 87 45.66 -55.98 -31.11
CA ASP A 87 46.05 -56.45 -32.44
C ASP A 87 47.25 -55.65 -32.95
N ARG A 88 48.44 -56.24 -32.77
CA ARG A 88 49.71 -55.70 -33.28
C ARG A 88 49.92 -56.21 -34.70
N THR A 89 49.45 -55.46 -35.68
CA THR A 89 50.01 -55.55 -37.03
C THR A 89 51.43 -54.94 -37.04
N PRO A 90 52.39 -55.48 -37.82
CA PRO A 90 53.75 -54.93 -37.86
C PRO A 90 53.70 -53.51 -38.41
N ARG A 91 54.19 -52.53 -37.63
CA ARG A 91 54.39 -51.17 -38.14
C ARG A 91 55.33 -51.22 -39.35
N PRO A 92 55.00 -50.59 -40.49
CA PRO A 92 55.96 -50.39 -41.56
C PRO A 92 57.13 -49.59 -40.98
N VAL A 93 58.34 -50.12 -41.11
CA VAL A 93 59.56 -49.40 -40.73
C VAL A 93 59.77 -48.34 -41.81
N LEU A 94 59.29 -47.13 -41.54
CA LEU A 94 59.55 -45.95 -42.38
C LEU A 94 61.06 -45.83 -42.59
N ASN A 95 61.50 -45.68 -43.83
CA ASN A 95 62.91 -45.40 -44.09
C ASN A 95 63.28 -44.01 -43.50
N ALA A 96 64.56 -43.73 -43.28
CA ALA A 96 65.00 -42.50 -42.62
C ALA A 96 64.51 -41.21 -43.33
N VAL A 97 64.29 -41.27 -44.64
CA VAL A 97 63.79 -40.14 -45.45
C VAL A 97 62.29 -39.91 -45.20
N GLU A 98 61.49 -40.98 -45.16
CA GLU A 98 60.05 -40.92 -44.86
C GLU A 98 59.78 -40.52 -43.41
N PHE A 99 60.62 -40.97 -42.47
CA PHE A 99 60.56 -40.56 -41.08
C PHE A 99 60.82 -39.05 -40.92
N ASN A 100 61.88 -38.52 -41.56
CA ASN A 100 62.19 -37.09 -41.52
C ASN A 100 61.07 -36.25 -42.17
N ARG A 101 60.53 -36.69 -43.30
CA ARG A 101 59.38 -36.04 -43.95
C ARG A 101 58.14 -35.99 -43.05
N ARG A 102 57.86 -37.07 -42.33
CA ARG A 102 56.73 -37.13 -41.39
C ARG A 102 56.97 -36.25 -40.16
N LEU A 103 58.22 -36.14 -39.69
CA LEU A 103 58.61 -35.26 -38.60
C LEU A 103 58.44 -33.78 -38.98
N GLU A 104 58.80 -33.41 -40.21
CA GLU A 104 58.59 -32.07 -40.76
C GLU A 104 57.10 -31.73 -40.93
N GLN A 105 56.29 -32.69 -41.40
CA GLN A 105 54.84 -32.54 -41.47
C GLN A 105 54.22 -32.31 -40.09
N LEU A 106 54.61 -33.10 -39.08
CA LEU A 106 54.13 -32.93 -37.70
C LEU A 106 54.54 -31.55 -37.12
N ARG A 107 55.76 -31.09 -37.40
CA ARG A 107 56.20 -29.73 -37.02
C ARG A 107 55.42 -28.64 -37.74
N ALA A 108 55.12 -28.83 -39.03
CA ALA A 108 54.30 -27.88 -39.79
C ALA A 108 52.86 -27.84 -39.27
N GLU A 109 52.25 -29.00 -38.98
CA GLU A 109 50.93 -29.10 -38.37
C GLU A 109 50.89 -28.49 -36.96
N GLN A 110 51.94 -28.69 -36.16
CA GLN A 110 52.07 -28.05 -34.85
C GLN A 110 52.13 -26.53 -34.99
N LYS A 111 52.99 -26.01 -35.87
CA LYS A 111 53.03 -24.56 -36.16
C LYS A 111 51.69 -24.01 -36.64
N ARG A 112 50.95 -24.76 -37.47
CA ARG A 112 49.60 -24.34 -37.92
C ARG A 112 48.61 -24.31 -36.77
N ARG A 113 48.63 -25.29 -35.87
CA ARG A 113 47.79 -25.31 -34.67
C ARG A 113 48.15 -24.18 -33.70
N ASP A 114 49.44 -23.90 -33.52
CA ASP A 114 49.91 -22.80 -32.67
C ASP A 114 49.47 -21.45 -33.24
N GLU A 115 49.56 -21.27 -34.56
CA GLU A 115 49.09 -20.05 -35.22
C GLU A 115 47.57 -19.90 -35.15
N GLU A 116 46.81 -20.98 -35.35
CA GLU A 116 45.36 -20.98 -35.20
C GLU A 116 44.94 -20.65 -33.76
N PHE A 117 45.63 -21.22 -32.77
CA PHE A 117 45.40 -20.92 -31.36
C PHE A 117 45.71 -19.46 -31.05
N ARG A 118 46.82 -18.92 -31.56
CA ARG A 118 47.18 -17.52 -31.41
C ARG A 118 46.12 -16.59 -32.02
N MET A 119 45.63 -16.91 -33.21
CA MET A 119 44.54 -16.15 -33.84
C MET A 119 43.26 -16.19 -33.01
N LYS A 120 42.91 -17.33 -32.40
CA LYS A 120 41.75 -17.45 -31.51
C LYS A 120 41.91 -16.61 -30.25
N VAL A 121 43.09 -16.60 -29.64
CA VAL A 121 43.38 -15.77 -28.46
C VAL A 121 43.17 -14.29 -28.80
N VAL A 122 43.74 -13.81 -29.91
CA VAL A 122 43.57 -12.41 -30.35
C VAL A 122 42.11 -12.09 -30.66
N ALA A 123 41.36 -13.02 -31.28
CA ALA A 123 39.95 -12.83 -31.57
C ALA A 123 39.10 -12.76 -30.29
N LEU A 124 39.41 -13.59 -29.29
CA LEU A 124 38.75 -13.57 -27.99
C LEU A 124 39.04 -12.28 -27.24
N GLU A 125 40.29 -11.82 -27.19
CA GLU A 125 40.68 -10.55 -26.58
C GLU A 125 39.91 -9.37 -27.19
N LYS A 126 39.83 -9.30 -28.52
CA LYS A 126 39.04 -8.27 -29.22
C LYS A 126 37.55 -8.36 -28.89
N SER A 127 37.01 -9.57 -28.78
CA SER A 127 35.61 -9.76 -28.40
C SER A 127 35.35 -9.34 -26.95
N GLU A 128 36.29 -9.59 -26.03
CA GLU A 128 36.21 -9.11 -24.66
C GLU A 128 36.25 -7.59 -24.59
N GLU A 129 37.13 -6.94 -25.35
CA GLU A 129 37.19 -5.48 -25.42
C GLU A 129 35.86 -4.91 -25.92
N GLY A 130 35.30 -5.46 -27.00
CA GLY A 130 34.00 -5.05 -27.51
C GLY A 130 32.86 -5.29 -26.53
N LEU A 131 32.89 -6.39 -25.76
CA LEU A 131 31.91 -6.65 -24.69
C LEU A 131 32.09 -5.70 -23.51
N LYS A 132 33.32 -5.36 -23.13
CA LYS A 132 33.63 -4.38 -22.07
C LYS A 132 33.16 -2.99 -22.49
N GLU A 133 33.34 -2.60 -23.75
CA GLU A 133 32.83 -1.34 -24.29
C GLU A 133 31.31 -1.32 -24.32
N ARG A 134 30.66 -2.37 -24.84
CA ARG A 134 29.19 -2.49 -24.79
C ARG A 134 28.65 -2.50 -23.37
N LEU A 135 29.37 -3.06 -22.41
CA LEU A 135 29.01 -3.01 -20.99
C LEU A 135 29.15 -1.59 -20.46
N LYS A 136 30.24 -0.88 -20.77
CA LYS A 136 30.41 0.54 -20.40
C LYS A 136 29.35 1.42 -21.03
N GLU A 137 29.03 1.20 -22.30
CA GLU A 137 27.97 1.89 -23.03
C GLU A 137 26.60 1.55 -22.44
N ALA A 138 26.31 0.28 -22.15
CA ALA A 138 25.06 -0.13 -21.52
C ALA A 138 24.93 0.38 -20.08
N ILE A 139 26.02 0.55 -19.35
CA ILE A 139 26.05 1.18 -18.02
C ILE A 139 25.85 2.69 -18.15
N GLY A 140 26.49 3.35 -19.13
CA GLY A 140 26.29 4.77 -19.41
C GLY A 140 24.91 5.11 -20.00
N ALA A 141 24.33 4.17 -20.76
CA ALA A 141 22.98 4.22 -21.32
C ALA A 141 21.92 3.74 -20.33
N ARG A 142 22.29 3.00 -19.27
CA ARG A 142 21.46 2.79 -18.06
C ARG A 142 21.34 4.11 -17.31
N GLY A 143 20.48 4.96 -17.84
CA GLY A 143 19.75 6.00 -17.12
C GLY A 143 20.57 6.99 -16.30
N ARG A 144 20.87 8.13 -16.94
CA ARG A 144 20.71 9.44 -16.29
C ARG A 144 19.32 9.65 -15.65
N GLU A 145 18.34 8.79 -15.97
CA GLU A 145 17.00 8.75 -15.38
C GLU A 145 16.95 8.25 -13.92
N LEU A 146 18.01 7.60 -13.42
CA LEU A 146 18.10 7.08 -12.05
C LEU A 146 19.46 7.41 -11.41
N ASP A 147 19.95 8.64 -11.58
CA ASP A 147 21.05 9.12 -10.73
C ASP A 147 20.58 9.02 -9.26
N PRO A 148 21.26 8.23 -8.40
CA PRO A 148 20.88 8.09 -6.99
C PRO A 148 20.72 9.44 -6.28
N GLY A 149 21.47 10.47 -6.71
CA GLY A 149 21.34 11.83 -6.18
C GLY A 149 20.04 12.53 -6.57
N GLU A 150 19.60 12.41 -7.82
CA GLU A 150 18.33 12.98 -8.28
C GLU A 150 17.12 12.21 -7.72
N LEU A 151 17.24 10.88 -7.57
CA LEU A 151 16.24 10.08 -6.87
C LEU A 151 16.10 10.51 -5.41
N ALA A 152 17.20 10.69 -4.69
CA ALA A 152 17.17 11.16 -3.30
C ALA A 152 16.52 12.56 -3.17
N LYS A 153 16.81 13.48 -4.10
CA LYS A 153 16.14 14.79 -4.15
C LYS A 153 14.65 14.66 -4.43
N ALA A 154 14.25 13.78 -5.34
CA ALA A 154 12.84 13.53 -5.67
C ALA A 154 12.08 12.88 -4.50
N GLU A 155 12.72 11.97 -3.77
CA GLU A 155 12.18 11.38 -2.54
C GLU A 155 12.05 12.42 -1.43
N GLU A 156 13.03 13.31 -1.25
CA GLU A 156 12.95 14.39 -0.27
C GLU A 156 11.82 15.37 -0.61
N ARG A 157 11.66 15.74 -1.88
CA ARG A 157 10.51 16.56 -2.34
C ARG A 157 9.19 15.86 -2.08
N ASN A 158 9.08 14.56 -2.36
CA ASN A 158 7.88 13.77 -2.06
C ASN A 158 7.57 13.77 -0.56
N ARG A 159 8.59 13.60 0.30
CA ARG A 159 8.40 13.64 1.75
C ARG A 159 7.90 15.01 2.21
N LYS A 160 8.46 16.11 1.68
CA LYS A 160 8.00 17.47 1.99
C LYS A 160 6.56 17.70 1.54
N LEU A 161 6.24 17.35 0.29
CA LEU A 161 4.87 17.47 -0.24
C LEU A 161 3.87 16.63 0.56
N ASN A 162 4.23 15.41 0.97
CA ASN A 162 3.36 14.58 1.80
C ASN A 162 3.14 15.17 3.19
N ALA A 163 4.17 15.76 3.80
CA ALA A 163 4.05 16.46 5.07
C ALA A 163 3.14 17.70 4.96
N GLU A 164 3.28 18.48 3.89
CA GLU A 164 2.41 19.62 3.59
C GLU A 164 0.97 19.17 3.36
N LEU A 165 0.74 18.13 2.57
CA LEU A 165 -0.60 17.56 2.36
C LEU A 165 -1.23 17.10 3.66
N ALA A 166 -0.49 16.40 4.52
CA ALA A 166 -0.98 15.98 5.82
C ALA A 166 -1.32 17.18 6.71
N TYR A 167 -0.48 18.21 6.72
CA TYR A 167 -0.76 19.46 7.45
C TYR A 167 -2.01 20.17 6.92
N LEU A 168 -2.15 20.32 5.60
CA LEU A 168 -3.32 20.93 4.98
C LEU A 168 -4.59 20.13 5.29
N GLN A 169 -4.55 18.80 5.16
CA GLN A 169 -5.69 17.94 5.47
C GLN A 169 -6.12 18.08 6.93
N ALA A 170 -5.17 18.08 7.87
CA ALA A 170 -5.45 18.30 9.29
C ALA A 170 -6.07 19.69 9.54
N HIS A 171 -5.55 20.73 8.88
CA HIS A 171 -6.09 22.08 8.99
C HIS A 171 -7.50 22.19 8.41
N PHE A 172 -7.78 21.54 7.27
CA PHE A 172 -9.12 21.48 6.70
C PHE A 172 -10.10 20.69 7.57
N ALA A 173 -9.68 19.57 8.17
CA ALA A 173 -10.50 18.82 9.11
C ALA A 173 -10.87 19.68 10.32
N ARG A 174 -9.89 20.35 10.92
CA ARG A 174 -10.12 21.27 12.04
C ARG A 174 -11.04 22.44 11.66
N GLY A 175 -10.88 23.00 10.46
CA GLY A 175 -11.76 24.05 9.95
C GLY A 175 -13.20 23.57 9.77
N LYS A 176 -13.41 22.35 9.27
CA LYS A 176 -14.75 21.75 9.16
C LYS A 176 -15.39 21.51 10.52
N GLU A 177 -14.62 21.01 11.49
CA GLU A 177 -15.10 20.82 12.87
C GLU A 177 -15.51 22.15 13.50
N TYR A 178 -14.71 23.21 13.34
CA TYR A 178 -15.05 24.54 13.83
C TYR A 178 -16.34 25.08 13.19
N LEU A 179 -16.50 24.92 11.87
CA LEU A 179 -17.74 25.32 11.18
C LEU A 179 -18.96 24.53 11.65
N GLN A 180 -18.81 23.22 11.90
CA GLN A 180 -19.88 22.41 12.46
C GLN A 180 -20.26 22.86 13.87
N GLN A 181 -19.29 23.12 14.74
CA GLN A 181 -19.53 23.65 16.08
C GLN A 181 -20.26 25.01 16.00
N MET A 182 -19.78 25.92 15.16
CA MET A 182 -20.40 27.23 14.99
C MET A 182 -21.83 27.13 14.45
N LYS A 183 -22.12 26.19 13.55
CA LYS A 183 -23.48 25.91 13.09
C LYS A 183 -24.38 25.42 14.23
N THR A 184 -23.90 24.50 15.06
CA THR A 184 -24.69 24.00 16.21
C THR A 184 -24.99 25.11 17.22
N VAL A 185 -24.03 26.00 17.47
CA VAL A 185 -24.22 27.17 18.34
C VAL A 185 -25.24 28.13 17.73
N LEU A 186 -25.14 28.43 16.44
CA LEU A 186 -26.09 29.29 15.74
C LEU A 186 -27.53 28.72 15.80
N ASP A 187 -27.67 27.41 15.59
CA ASP A 187 -28.98 26.74 15.66
C ASP A 187 -29.56 26.76 17.09
N ALA A 188 -28.71 26.64 18.12
CA ALA A 188 -29.11 26.79 19.51
C ALA A 188 -29.56 28.22 19.84
N GLU A 189 -28.80 29.23 19.39
CA GLU A 189 -29.15 30.65 19.57
C GLU A 189 -30.44 31.02 18.84
N ARG A 190 -30.68 30.48 17.64
CA ARG A 190 -31.96 30.66 16.92
C ARG A 190 -33.12 30.09 17.72
N LYS A 191 -32.99 28.88 18.27
CA LYS A 191 -34.02 28.27 19.12
C LYS A 191 -34.27 29.09 20.40
N ASN A 192 -33.22 29.56 21.05
CA ASN A 192 -33.33 30.41 22.23
C ASN A 192 -34.03 31.73 21.91
N ASN A 193 -33.70 32.39 20.79
CA ASN A 193 -34.38 33.61 20.37
C ASN A 193 -35.88 33.39 20.11
N VAL A 194 -36.26 32.30 19.44
CA VAL A 194 -37.67 31.95 19.23
C VAL A 194 -38.38 31.70 20.57
N ALA A 195 -37.74 30.98 21.49
CA ALA A 195 -38.30 30.72 22.81
C ALA A 195 -38.49 32.02 23.63
N LEU A 196 -37.51 32.91 23.61
CA LEU A 196 -37.58 34.22 24.27
C LEU A 196 -38.67 35.10 23.66
N GLN A 197 -38.79 35.15 22.33
CA GLN A 197 -39.87 35.87 21.65
C GLN A 197 -41.24 35.36 22.07
N LYS A 198 -41.40 34.03 22.15
CA LYS A 198 -42.65 33.42 22.62
C LYS A 198 -42.97 33.80 24.06
N GLN A 199 -42.00 33.72 24.97
CA GLN A 199 -42.18 34.13 26.37
C GLN A 199 -42.54 35.62 26.51
N LEU A 200 -41.90 36.49 25.72
CA LEU A 200 -42.23 37.91 25.66
C LEU A 200 -43.67 38.15 25.18
N ALA A 201 -44.12 37.40 24.16
CA ALA A 201 -45.49 37.48 23.67
C ALA A 201 -46.51 37.01 24.73
N GLU A 202 -46.25 35.90 25.41
CA GLU A 202 -47.10 35.37 26.49
C GLU A 202 -47.18 36.35 27.68
N GLN A 203 -46.06 36.98 28.07
CA GLN A 203 -46.08 38.02 29.12
C GLN A 203 -46.86 39.26 28.69
N ALA A 204 -46.74 39.68 27.42
CA ALA A 204 -47.48 40.82 26.89
C ALA A 204 -48.99 40.54 26.89
N GLU A 205 -49.41 39.34 26.48
CA GLU A 205 -50.81 38.91 26.56
C GLU A 205 -51.32 38.85 27.99
N GLY A 206 -50.54 38.29 28.93
CA GLY A 206 -50.91 38.23 30.34
C GLY A 206 -51.18 39.62 30.94
N LYS A 207 -50.30 40.58 30.67
CA LYS A 207 -50.48 41.98 31.09
C LYS A 207 -51.72 42.62 30.47
N ALA A 208 -51.97 42.38 29.18
CA ALA A 208 -53.17 42.88 28.51
C ALA A 208 -54.45 42.28 29.13
N LEU A 209 -54.45 40.99 29.45
CA LEU A 209 -55.59 40.29 30.03
C LEU A 209 -55.87 40.76 31.47
N GLU A 210 -54.83 41.05 32.24
CA GLU A 210 -54.92 41.65 33.57
C GLU A 210 -55.53 43.07 33.51
N GLN A 211 -55.12 43.87 32.52
CA GLN A 211 -55.67 45.20 32.32
C GLN A 211 -57.16 45.17 31.96
N VAL A 212 -57.57 44.28 31.05
CA VAL A 212 -58.99 44.07 30.70
C VAL A 212 -59.81 43.61 31.91
N ARG A 213 -59.24 42.76 32.79
CA ARG A 213 -59.92 42.36 34.04
C ARG A 213 -60.15 43.55 34.98
N LYS A 214 -59.15 44.42 35.16
CA LYS A 214 -59.28 45.63 35.99
C LYS A 214 -60.33 46.58 35.42
N GLU A 215 -60.32 46.82 34.11
CA GLU A 215 -61.32 47.65 33.44
C GLU A 215 -62.74 47.07 33.59
N ASN A 216 -62.91 45.76 33.42
CA ASN A 216 -64.19 45.10 33.63
C ASN A 216 -64.69 45.24 35.08
N GLN A 217 -63.81 45.09 36.08
CA GLN A 217 -64.18 45.30 37.49
C GLN A 217 -64.60 46.74 37.77
N GLN A 218 -63.88 47.73 37.22
CA GLN A 218 -64.23 49.14 37.35
C GLN A 218 -65.58 49.45 36.69
N LEU A 219 -65.83 48.91 35.50
CA LEU A 219 -67.12 49.06 34.81
C LEU A 219 -68.26 48.42 35.61
N LEU A 220 -68.07 47.22 36.16
CA LEU A 220 -69.06 46.56 37.01
C LEU A 220 -69.37 47.35 38.27
N GLN A 221 -68.37 47.91 38.95
CA GLN A 221 -68.57 48.81 40.09
C GLN A 221 -69.37 50.05 39.68
N ARG A 222 -69.00 50.68 38.56
CA ARG A 222 -69.71 51.85 38.02
C ARG A 222 -71.17 51.54 37.71
N ILE A 223 -71.44 50.39 37.09
CA ILE A 223 -72.80 49.92 36.80
C ILE A 223 -73.57 49.69 38.11
N LYS A 224 -72.95 49.07 39.11
CA LYS A 224 -73.58 48.85 40.42
C LYS A 224 -73.94 50.17 41.10
N ASP A 225 -73.01 51.12 41.13
CA ASP A 225 -73.22 52.45 41.72
C ASP A 225 -74.31 53.23 40.98
N LEU A 226 -74.30 53.20 39.65
CA LEU A 226 -75.34 53.82 38.82
C LEU A 226 -76.69 53.13 39.00
N SER A 227 -76.72 51.79 39.13
CA SER A 227 -77.97 51.04 39.37
C SER A 227 -78.55 51.33 40.77
N GLY A 228 -77.68 51.46 41.78
CA GLY A 228 -78.10 51.86 43.13
C GLY A 228 -78.64 53.28 43.14
N LYS A 229 -77.99 54.21 42.43
CA LYS A 229 -78.48 55.58 42.22
C LYS A 229 -79.81 55.62 41.46
N ALA A 230 -79.97 54.77 40.44
CA ALA A 230 -81.20 54.61 39.67
C ALA A 230 -82.38 54.05 40.49
N GLN A 231 -82.11 53.18 41.46
CA GLN A 231 -83.13 52.68 42.38
C GLN A 231 -83.59 53.74 43.39
N THR A 232 -82.80 54.79 43.62
CA THR A 232 -83.07 55.84 44.62
C THR A 232 -83.63 57.16 44.06
N ALA A 233 -83.67 57.37 42.75
CA ALA A 233 -84.13 58.62 42.14
C ALA A 233 -84.91 58.39 40.83
N GLY A 234 -85.97 59.16 40.60
CA GLY A 234 -86.87 59.09 39.45
C GLY A 234 -86.28 59.42 38.06
N ASP A 235 -84.98 59.24 37.83
CA ASP A 235 -84.24 59.65 36.63
C ASP A 235 -84.02 58.50 35.63
N VAL A 236 -85.08 57.76 35.31
CA VAL A 236 -85.03 56.53 34.49
C VAL A 236 -84.56 56.81 33.03
N GLU A 237 -84.77 58.00 32.50
CA GLU A 237 -84.44 58.34 31.11
C GLU A 237 -82.96 58.71 30.88
N ASP A 238 -82.34 59.46 31.79
CA ASP A 238 -80.91 59.81 31.68
C ASP A 238 -80.01 58.59 31.92
N LEU A 239 -80.44 57.69 32.81
CA LEU A 239 -79.78 56.41 33.02
C LEU A 239 -79.89 55.48 31.81
N ARG A 240 -81.02 55.45 31.09
CA ARG A 240 -81.14 54.69 29.83
C ARG A 240 -80.17 55.19 28.77
N ARG A 241 -79.97 56.51 28.66
CA ARG A 241 -79.01 57.12 27.74
C ARG A 241 -77.57 56.76 28.11
N GLN A 242 -77.22 56.77 29.39
CA GLN A 242 -75.88 56.36 29.84
C GLN A 242 -75.61 54.87 29.64
N VAL A 243 -76.59 53.99 29.87
CA VAL A 243 -76.45 52.54 29.61
C VAL A 243 -76.24 52.28 28.11
N GLN A 244 -76.96 52.98 27.22
CA GLN A 244 -76.72 52.88 25.78
C GLN A 244 -75.33 53.38 25.36
N LEU A 245 -74.84 54.46 25.99
CA LEU A 245 -73.51 54.98 25.71
C LEU A 245 -72.43 53.97 26.12
N LEU A 246 -72.58 53.37 27.30
CA LEU A 246 -71.66 52.34 27.80
C LEU A 246 -71.73 51.07 26.96
N GLN A 247 -72.91 50.65 26.48
CA GLN A 247 -73.03 49.54 25.54
C GLN A 247 -72.32 49.81 24.21
N ARG A 248 -72.43 51.03 23.66
CA ARG A 248 -71.69 51.42 22.44
C ARG A 248 -70.18 51.44 22.69
N GLN A 249 -69.74 51.91 23.85
CA GLN A 249 -68.33 51.90 24.22
C GLN A 249 -67.80 50.47 24.40
N LEU A 250 -68.58 49.57 25.00
CA LEU A 250 -68.25 48.16 25.13
C LEU A 250 -68.15 47.48 23.75
N ALA A 251 -69.08 47.76 22.84
CA ALA A 251 -69.03 47.25 21.46
C ALA A 251 -67.80 47.78 20.70
N ALA A 252 -67.46 49.06 20.86
CA ALA A 252 -66.27 49.66 20.24
C ALA A 252 -64.97 49.08 20.82
N GLN A 253 -64.91 48.84 22.13
CA GLN A 253 -63.81 48.15 22.80
C GLN A 253 -63.65 46.72 22.26
N THR A 254 -64.76 45.99 22.11
CA THR A 254 -64.77 44.62 21.58
C THR A 254 -64.30 44.58 20.11
N ALA A 255 -64.72 45.54 19.30
CA ALA A 255 -64.27 45.67 17.91
C ALA A 255 -62.76 45.96 17.83
N ARG A 256 -62.24 46.85 18.68
CA ARG A 256 -60.79 47.13 18.77
C ARG A 256 -59.99 45.90 19.20
N ALA A 257 -60.49 45.12 20.15
CA ALA A 257 -59.85 43.89 20.59
C ALA A 257 -59.76 42.86 19.45
N ASN A 258 -60.83 42.70 18.67
CA ASN A 258 -60.82 41.82 17.50
C ASN A 258 -59.83 42.28 16.43
N GLN A 259 -59.73 43.59 16.20
CA GLN A 259 -58.83 44.19 15.22
C GLN A 259 -57.35 43.98 15.60
N LEU A 260 -57.01 44.19 16.88
CA LEU A 260 -55.68 43.88 17.42
C LEU A 260 -55.33 42.38 17.29
N ALA A 261 -56.30 41.49 17.48
CA ALA A 261 -56.10 40.05 17.30
C ALA A 261 -55.83 39.67 15.84
N GLU A 262 -56.49 40.32 14.88
CA GLU A 262 -56.21 40.13 13.45
C GLU A 262 -54.83 40.65 13.04
N ASP A 263 -54.44 41.83 13.54
CA ASP A 263 -53.13 42.41 13.26
C ASP A 263 -52.00 41.56 13.86
N LYS A 264 -52.20 41.02 15.07
CA LYS A 264 -51.28 40.04 15.66
C LYS A 264 -51.11 38.80 14.77
N ARG A 265 -52.22 38.23 14.25
CA ARG A 265 -52.15 37.08 13.32
C ARG A 265 -51.42 37.40 12.03
N LYS A 266 -51.55 38.62 11.50
CA LYS A 266 -50.80 39.06 10.31
C LYS A 266 -49.31 39.15 10.60
N LEU A 267 -48.94 39.73 11.73
CA LEU A 267 -47.54 39.82 12.15
C LEU A 267 -46.92 38.44 12.38
N GLU A 268 -47.65 37.50 12.99
CA GLU A 268 -47.19 36.11 13.16
C GLU A 268 -46.98 35.37 11.83
N ARG A 269 -47.79 35.64 10.80
CA ARG A 269 -47.58 35.09 9.45
C ARG A 269 -46.32 35.68 8.80
N LEU A 270 -46.16 37.00 8.88
CA LEU A 270 -44.97 37.68 8.34
C LEU A 270 -43.67 37.23 9.02
N LEU A 271 -43.73 36.87 10.32
CA LEU A 271 -42.58 36.34 11.04
C LEU A 271 -42.25 34.88 10.64
N ASN A 272 -43.25 34.09 10.24
CA ASN A 272 -43.08 32.69 9.81
C ASN A 272 -42.72 32.53 8.32
N GLU A 273 -42.95 33.57 7.50
CA GLU A 273 -42.61 33.61 6.07
C GLU A 273 -41.27 34.32 5.78
N ALA A 274 -40.60 34.85 6.80
CA ALA A 274 -39.26 35.42 6.66
C ALA A 274 -38.17 34.30 6.63
N PRO A 275 -37.25 34.30 5.64
CA PRO A 275 -36.25 33.24 5.44
C PRO A 275 -35.15 33.17 6.51
#